data_AF-A0A6G7LSC9-F1
#
_entry.id   AF-A0A6G7LSC9-F1
#
_cell.length_a   1.000
_cell.length_b   1.000
_cell.length_c   1.000
_cell.angle_alpha   90.00
_cell.angle_beta   90.00
_cell.angle_gamma   90.00
#
_symmetry.space_group_name_H-M   'P 1'
#
loop_
_entity.id
_entity.type
_entity.pdbx_description
1 polymer ?
#
loop_
_entity_poly.entity_id
_entity_poly.type
_entity_poly.pdbx_seq_one_letter_code
_entity_poly.pdbx_strand_id
1 'polypeptide(L)' 'MQIIPYAGGISMVERNDEPELQCSNCNKPWWYDDFDSIFIHCPHCQGELRKVTQEEPFRHS' A
#
# COMPACT_ATOMS: atom_id res chain seq x y z
N MET A 1 -16.02 4.36 0.25
CA MET A 1 -15.67 3.03 0.77
C MET A 1 -15.31 2.05 -0.36
N GLN A 2 -14.07 1.59 -0.39
CA GLN A 2 -13.57 0.51 -1.26
C GLN A 2 -12.92 -0.60 -0.40
N ILE A 3 -12.92 -1.83 -0.91
CA ILE A 3 -12.24 -2.97 -0.31
C ILE A 3 -11.08 -3.36 -1.24
N ILE A 4 -9.85 -3.29 -0.74
CA ILE A 4 -8.64 -3.62 -1.49
C ILE A 4 -8.08 -4.94 -0.96
N PRO A 5 -8.20 -6.06 -1.70
CA PRO A 5 -7.55 -7.31 -1.35
C PRO A 5 -6.05 -7.26 -1.69
N TYR A 6 -5.22 -7.77 -0.78
CA TYR A 6 -3.78 -7.88 -0.96
C TYR A 6 -3.25 -9.18 -0.35
N ALA A 7 -2.02 -9.56 -0.72
CA ALA A 7 -1.36 -10.76 -0.20
C ALA A 7 -1.04 -10.64 1.31
N GLY A 8 -2.03 -10.88 2.16
CA GLY A 8 -1.95 -10.70 3.62
C GLY A 8 -3.26 -10.24 4.26
N GLY A 9 -4.29 -9.89 3.48
CA GLY A 9 -5.61 -9.53 4.01
C GLY A 9 -6.39 -8.57 3.11
N ILE A 10 -7.22 -7.75 3.74
CA ILE A 10 -8.03 -6.72 3.09
C ILE A 10 -7.82 -5.36 3.77
N SER A 11 -7.82 -4.28 2.98
CA SER A 11 -7.92 -2.92 3.50
C SER A 11 -9.27 -2.33 3.13
N MET A 12 -9.97 -1.79 4.11
CA MET A 12 -11.21 -1.04 3.92
C MET A 12 -10.89 0.45 4.06
N VAL A 13 -11.09 1.23 3.01
CA VAL A 13 -10.74 2.65 2.98
C VAL A 13 -11.88 3.48 2.40
N GLU A 14 -12.00 4.74 2.80
CA GLU A 14 -13.09 5.62 2.35
C GLU A 14 -12.82 6.32 1.00
N ARG A 15 -11.58 6.26 0.52
CA ARG A 15 -11.15 6.83 -0.77
C ARG A 15 -11.55 5.94 -1.96
N ASN A 16 -11.42 6.43 -3.19
CA ASN A 16 -11.79 5.70 -4.44
C ASN A 16 -10.63 5.59 -5.45
N ASP A 17 -9.50 6.22 -5.18
CA ASP A 17 -8.29 6.14 -5.98
C ASP A 17 -7.45 4.91 -5.60
N GLU A 18 -6.56 4.52 -6.51
CA GLU A 18 -5.71 3.34 -6.38
C GLU A 18 -4.50 3.60 -5.46
N PRO A 19 -4.02 2.59 -4.71
CA PRO A 19 -2.85 2.71 -3.88
C PRO A 19 -1.58 2.88 -4.71
N GLU A 20 -0.77 3.88 -4.35
CA GLU A 20 0.48 4.21 -5.04
C GLU A 20 1.68 3.44 -4.48
N LEU A 21 1.52 2.90 -3.28
CA LEU A 21 2.55 2.22 -2.51
C LEU A 21 2.05 0.85 -2.02
N GLN A 22 2.97 -0.11 -1.97
CA GLN A 22 2.71 -1.41 -1.36
C GLN A 22 3.88 -1.79 -0.45
N CYS A 23 3.59 -2.30 0.74
CA CYS A 23 4.66 -2.81 1.61
C CYS A 23 5.27 -4.10 1.04
N SER A 24 6.59 -4.16 0.94
CA SER A 24 7.29 -5.35 0.42
C SER A 24 7.21 -6.56 1.37
N ASN A 25 6.91 -6.33 2.65
CA ASN A 25 6.85 -7.39 3.67
C ASN A 25 5.41 -7.89 3.92
N CYS A 26 4.47 -6.99 4.23
CA CYS A 26 3.09 -7.36 4.54
C CYS A 26 2.08 -7.13 3.40
N ASN A 27 2.54 -6.64 2.24
CA ASN A 27 1.75 -6.32 1.04
C ASN A 27 0.59 -5.34 1.25
N LYS A 28 0.47 -4.70 2.42
CA LYS A 28 -0.59 -3.73 2.70
C LYS A 28 -0.46 -2.51 1.76
N PRO A 29 -1.57 -2.03 1.15
CA PRO A 29 -1.61 -0.84 0.33
C PRO A 29 -1.45 0.45 1.16
N TRP A 30 -0.83 1.46 0.55
CA TRP A 30 -0.66 2.81 1.10
C TRP A 30 -0.68 3.86 -0.03
N TRP A 31 -0.85 5.13 0.34
CA TRP A 31 -0.81 6.28 -0.57
C TRP A 31 0.26 7.27 -0.13
N TYR A 32 0.79 8.09 -1.04
CA TYR A 32 1.82 9.07 -0.65
C TYR A 32 1.29 10.12 0.31
N ASP A 33 0.01 10.49 0.20
CA ASP A 33 -0.65 11.46 1.07
C ASP A 33 -0.88 10.96 2.51
N ASP A 34 -0.66 9.67 2.78
CA ASP A 34 -0.64 9.12 4.14
C ASP A 34 0.64 9.53 4.93
N PHE A 35 1.64 10.12 4.26
CA PHE A 35 2.96 10.39 4.84
C PHE A 35 3.41 11.85 4.68
N ASP A 36 3.82 12.45 5.80
CA ASP A 36 4.40 13.81 5.83
C ASP A 36 5.93 13.84 5.59
N SER A 37 6.56 12.69 5.38
CA SER A 37 8.02 12.53 5.31
C SER A 37 8.47 11.91 4.00
N ILE A 38 9.68 12.27 3.55
CA ILE A 38 10.35 11.62 2.41
C ILE A 38 10.83 10.20 2.75
N PHE A 39 11.03 9.91 4.04
CA PHE A 39 11.42 8.58 4.52
C PHE A 39 10.18 7.81 4.96
N ILE A 40 9.53 7.18 3.98
CA ILE A 40 8.30 6.41 4.20
C ILE A 40 8.63 4.96 4.57
N HIS A 41 8.00 4.47 5.65
CA HIS A 41 8.03 3.07 6.06
C HIS A 41 6.61 2.62 6.33
N CYS A 42 6.34 1.33 6.17
CA CYS A 42 5.01 0.79 6.40
C CYS A 42 4.61 0.98 7.87
N PRO A 43 3.54 1.74 8.17
CA PRO A 43 3.10 1.96 9.55
C PRO A 43 2.68 0.68 10.28
N HIS A 44 2.27 -0.35 9.52
CA HIS A 44 1.78 -1.61 10.05
C HIS A 44 2.91 -2.55 10.53
N CYS A 45 3.98 -2.69 9.75
CA CYS A 45 5.04 -3.68 10.05
C CYS A 45 6.46 -3.11 10.00
N GLN A 46 6.63 -1.79 9.85
CA GLN A 46 7.91 -1.09 9.72
C GLN A 46 8.77 -1.56 8.53
N GLY A 47 8.16 -2.25 7.57
CA GLY A 47 8.83 -2.71 6.36
C GLY A 47 8.97 -1.61 5.31
N GLU A 48 9.80 -1.85 4.30
CA GLU A 48 9.95 -0.97 3.15
C GLU A 48 8.64 -0.86 2.36
N LEU A 49 8.37 0.36 1.89
CA LEU A 49 7.28 0.66 0.96
C LEU A 49 7.87 0.81 -0.44
N ARG A 50 7.39 -0.01 -1.37
CA ARG A 50 7.73 0.10 -2.79
C ARG A 50 6.63 0.82 -3.55
N LYS A 51 7.00 1.44 -4.67
CA LYS A 51 6.04 2.04 -5.60
C LYS A 51 5.29 0.95 -6.35
N VAL A 52 4.01 1.20 -6.62
CA VAL A 52 3.21 0.40 -7.53
C VAL A 52 3.41 0.96 -8.93
N THR A 53 3.96 0.16 -9.84
CA THR A 53 4.21 0.55 -11.24
C THR A 53 3.73 -0.54 -12.18
N GLN A 54 3.80 -0.31 -13.50
CA GLN A 54 3.48 -1.36 -14.47
C GLN A 54 4.49 -2.52 -14.43
N GLU A 55 5.75 -2.22 -14.13
CA GLU A 55 6.83 -3.21 -14.02
C GLU A 55 6.75 -3.99 -12.70
N GLU A 56 6.34 -3.31 -11.64
CA GLU A 56 6.12 -3.89 -10.30
C GLU A 56 4.66 -3.68 -9.87
N PRO A 57 3.72 -4.44 -10.45
CA PRO A 57 2.29 -4.24 -10.21
C PRO A 57 1.90 -4.52 -8.77
N PHE A 58 0.73 -4.02 -8.38
CA PHE A 58 0.15 -4.29 -7.07
C PHE A 58 -0.08 -5.80 -6.91
N ARG A 59 0.42 -6.37 -5.80
CA ARG A 59 0.24 -7.80 -5.49
C ARG A 59 -1.11 -8.01 -4.81
N HIS A 60 -2.06 -8.48 -5.61
CA HIS A 60 -3.35 -8.97 -5.13
C HIS A 60 -3.23 -10.39 -4.53
N SER A 61 -4.25 -10.80 -3.79
CA SER A 61 -4.43 -12.16 -3.27
C SER A 61 -4.57 -13.19 -4.37
#